data_AF-A0AAU3UKL0-F1
#
_entry.id   AF-A0AAU3UKL0-F1
#
_cell.length_a   1.000
_cell.length_b   1.000
_cell.length_c   1.000
_cell.angle_alpha   90.00
_cell.angle_beta   90.00
_cell.angle_gamma   90.00
#
_symmetry.space_group_name_H-M   'P 1'
#
loop_
_entity.id
_entity.type
_entity.pdbx_description
1 polymer ?
#
loop_
_entity_poly.entity_id
_entity_poly.type
_entity_poly.pdbx_seq_one_letter_code
_entity_poly.pdbx_strand_id
1 'polypeptide(L)'
;MPVPPKRSDQRRRRNKPKFEAEHGLDTPVGAVDAPPLDIEGLHEIAVAWYDALKVSPEGRYFTAAIWQRARVTALLLSRHLSAERTSAQMHLALQADMRDLLVSAADQRRLGIEVQRPQADLDEDAAVVQLNEYVTRFSG
;
A
#
# COMPACT_ATOMS: atom_id res chain seq x y z
N MET A 1 9.04 13.59 16.23
CA MET A 1 9.05 13.37 14.77
C MET A 1 8.27 14.48 14.08
N PRO A 2 8.71 14.99 12.92
CA PRO A 2 7.95 15.98 12.17
C PRO A 2 6.63 15.40 11.63
N VAL A 3 5.57 16.22 11.69
CA VAL A 3 4.22 15.89 11.21
C VAL A 3 4.27 15.64 9.70
N PRO A 4 3.76 14.52 9.19
CA PRO A 4 3.76 14.24 7.76
C PRO A 4 2.92 15.28 6.99
N PRO A 5 3.32 15.61 5.74
CA PRO A 5 2.66 16.65 4.98
C PRO A 5 1.20 16.30 4.65
N LYS A 6 0.35 17.32 4.51
CA LYS A 6 -1.07 17.16 4.09
C LYS A 6 -1.14 16.58 2.69
N ARG A 7 -2.19 15.79 2.40
CA ARG A 7 -2.49 15.30 1.05
C ARG A 7 -2.67 16.46 0.07
N SER A 8 -2.39 16.21 -1.21
CA SER A 8 -2.49 17.22 -2.28
C SER A 8 -3.87 17.87 -2.39
N ASP A 9 -4.95 17.08 -2.26
CA ASP A 9 -6.36 17.50 -2.24
C ASP A 9 -6.73 18.41 -1.05
N GLN A 10 -6.01 18.29 0.06
CA GLN A 10 -6.20 19.09 1.27
C GLN A 10 -5.33 20.36 1.31
N ARG A 11 -4.49 20.59 0.28
CA ARG A 11 -3.64 21.79 0.20
C ARG A 11 -4.39 22.93 -0.48
N ARG A 12 -4.39 24.10 0.17
CA ARG A 12 -4.86 25.35 -0.45
C ARG A 12 -3.90 25.77 -1.56
N ARG A 13 -4.39 26.42 -2.62
CA ARG A 13 -3.63 26.87 -3.82
C ARG A 13 -2.29 27.56 -3.50
N ARG A 14 -2.21 28.34 -2.41
CA ARG A 14 -0.98 29.03 -1.97
C ARG A 14 0.10 28.09 -1.41
N ASN A 15 -0.28 26.92 -0.92
CA ASN A 15 0.60 25.90 -0.34
C ASN A 15 0.86 24.72 -1.30
N LYS A 16 0.51 24.85 -2.59
CA LYS A 16 0.89 23.82 -3.56
C LYS A 16 2.41 23.84 -3.76
N PRO A 17 3.10 22.69 -3.67
CA PRO A 17 4.52 22.60 -3.98
C PRO A 17 4.76 22.94 -5.45
N LYS A 18 5.98 23.41 -5.76
CA LYS A 18 6.39 23.79 -7.12
C LYS A 18 6.44 22.59 -8.09
N PHE A 19 6.48 21.38 -7.54
CA PHE A 19 6.40 20.11 -8.27
C PHE A 19 5.08 19.44 -7.90
N GLU A 20 4.30 19.05 -8.91
CA GLU A 20 3.13 18.19 -8.69
C GLU A 20 3.62 16.82 -8.22
N ALA A 21 2.84 16.14 -7.38
CA ALA A 21 3.12 14.74 -7.07
C ALA A 21 3.13 13.99 -8.41
N GLU A 22 4.22 13.31 -8.73
CA GLU A 22 4.34 12.57 -9.98
C GLU A 22 3.30 11.45 -9.98
N HIS A 23 2.23 11.65 -10.74
CA HIS A 23 1.23 10.64 -11.00
C HIS A 23 1.80 9.68 -12.05
N GLY A 24 2.46 8.64 -11.54
CA GLY A 24 2.97 7.55 -12.37
C GLY A 24 4.37 7.82 -12.89
N LEU A 25 5.37 7.36 -12.12
CA LEU A 25 6.67 7.08 -12.70
C LEU A 25 6.54 5.81 -13.54
N ASP A 26 7.09 5.83 -14.76
CA ASP A 26 7.44 4.63 -15.50
C ASP A 26 8.20 3.66 -14.57
N THR A 27 7.99 2.35 -14.77
CA THR A 27 8.64 1.31 -13.99
C THR A 27 10.15 1.59 -13.88
N PRO A 28 10.69 1.82 -12.66
CA PRO A 28 12.06 2.25 -12.50
C PRO A 28 12.98 1.14 -12.97
N VAL A 29 14.12 1.53 -13.52
CA VAL A 29 15.15 0.60 -14.00
C VAL A 29 15.55 -0.33 -12.85
N GLY A 30 15.26 -1.63 -12.98
CA GLY A 30 15.56 -2.65 -11.97
C GLY A 30 14.41 -3.02 -11.03
N ALA A 31 13.21 -2.47 -11.22
CA ALA A 31 12.02 -3.08 -10.64
C ALA A 31 11.77 -4.46 -11.25
N VAL A 32 11.41 -5.41 -10.41
CA VAL A 32 11.19 -6.81 -10.78
C VAL A 32 9.89 -7.32 -10.15
N ASP A 33 9.37 -8.40 -10.72
CA ASP A 33 8.24 -9.11 -10.13
C ASP A 33 8.56 -9.56 -8.71
N ALA A 34 7.56 -9.50 -7.85
CA ALA A 34 7.69 -9.98 -6.49
C ALA A 34 7.98 -11.49 -6.48
N PRO A 35 9.05 -11.95 -5.81
CA PRO A 35 9.29 -13.36 -5.65
C PRO A 35 8.18 -14.00 -4.81
N PRO A 36 7.94 -15.31 -4.96
CA PRO A 36 7.10 -16.03 -4.01
C PRO A 36 7.73 -15.97 -2.61
N LEU A 37 6.89 -16.11 -1.59
CA LEU A 37 7.37 -16.16 -0.21
C LEU A 37 8.03 -17.50 0.11
N ASP A 38 7.59 -18.59 -0.54
CA ASP A 38 8.19 -19.95 -0.59
C ASP A 38 8.87 -20.45 0.71
N ILE A 39 8.29 -20.08 1.84
CA ILE A 39 8.70 -20.50 3.19
C ILE A 39 7.50 -21.18 3.84
N GLU A 40 7.68 -22.45 4.23
CA GLU A 40 6.64 -23.24 4.88
C GLU A 40 6.42 -22.84 6.34
N GLY A 41 5.22 -23.09 6.86
CA GLY A 41 4.89 -22.90 8.27
C GLY A 41 4.81 -21.44 8.74
N LEU A 42 4.66 -20.49 7.81
CA LEU A 42 4.46 -19.09 8.16
C LEU A 42 3.04 -18.84 8.69
N HIS A 43 2.94 -17.89 9.62
CA HIS A 43 1.69 -17.40 10.15
C HIS A 43 0.86 -16.73 9.04
N GLU A 44 -0.43 -17.03 8.98
CA GLU A 44 -1.34 -16.59 7.90
C GLU A 44 -1.36 -15.07 7.70
N ILE A 45 -1.40 -14.30 8.79
CA ILE A 45 -1.32 -12.82 8.74
C ILE A 45 -0.01 -12.33 8.09
N ALA A 46 1.11 -13.01 8.30
CA ALA A 46 2.38 -12.61 7.69
C ALA A 46 2.40 -12.89 6.19
N VAL A 47 1.80 -14.00 5.76
CA VAL A 47 1.58 -14.33 4.35
C VAL A 47 0.66 -13.28 3.70
N ALA A 48 -0.49 -13.01 4.32
CA ALA A 48 -1.44 -12.01 3.85
C ALA A 48 -0.82 -10.60 3.77
N TRP A 49 0.04 -10.24 4.73
CA TRP A 49 0.78 -8.97 4.70
C TRP A 49 1.72 -8.90 3.49
N TYR A 50 2.47 -9.96 3.21
CA TYR A 50 3.34 -10.02 2.04
C TYR A 50 2.54 -9.98 0.74
N ASP A 51 1.41 -10.68 0.68
CA ASP A 51 0.49 -10.66 -0.47
C ASP A 51 -0.08 -9.28 -0.73
N ALA A 52 -0.47 -8.55 0.31
CA ALA A 52 -0.92 -7.17 0.21
C ALA A 52 0.18 -6.23 -0.31
N LEU A 53 1.43 -6.46 0.09
CA LEU A 53 2.58 -5.69 -0.39
C LEU A 53 2.88 -5.93 -1.88
N LYS A 54 2.62 -7.14 -2.39
CA LYS A 54 2.79 -7.45 -3.83
C LYS A 54 1.89 -6.63 -4.73
N VAL A 55 0.67 -6.38 -4.28
CA VAL A 55 -0.34 -5.62 -5.05
C VAL A 55 -0.35 -4.14 -4.70
N SER A 56 0.57 -3.68 -3.85
CA SER A 56 0.59 -2.30 -3.42
C SER A 56 1.24 -1.37 -4.46
N PRO A 57 0.82 -0.10 -4.54
CA PRO A 57 1.39 0.86 -5.49
C PRO A 57 2.87 1.13 -5.31
N GLU A 58 3.44 0.91 -4.12
CA GLU A 58 4.87 1.01 -3.86
C GLU A 58 5.65 -0.23 -4.31
N GLY A 59 5.02 -1.41 -4.28
CA GLY A 59 5.63 -2.66 -4.74
C GLY A 59 6.14 -2.61 -6.19
N ARG A 60 5.47 -1.82 -7.06
CA ARG A 60 5.90 -1.60 -8.46
C ARG A 60 7.28 -0.94 -8.59
N TYR A 61 7.78 -0.32 -7.53
CA TYR A 61 9.06 0.38 -7.49
C TYR A 61 10.16 -0.44 -6.80
N PHE A 62 9.85 -1.65 -6.33
CA PHE A 62 10.79 -2.45 -5.57
C PHE A 62 11.81 -3.15 -6.46
N THR A 63 13.07 -2.99 -6.10
CA THR A 63 14.16 -3.80 -6.66
C THR A 63 14.18 -5.19 -6.04
N ALA A 64 14.92 -6.12 -6.63
CA ALA A 64 15.10 -7.47 -6.09
C ALA A 64 15.58 -7.47 -4.62
N ALA A 65 16.47 -6.55 -4.25
CA ALA A 65 16.97 -6.42 -2.87
C ALA A 65 15.88 -5.99 -1.89
N ILE A 66 14.96 -5.10 -2.32
CA ILE A 66 13.83 -4.67 -1.50
C ILE A 66 12.85 -5.84 -1.32
N TRP A 67 12.60 -6.63 -2.37
CA TRP A 67 11.78 -7.84 -2.25
C TRP A 67 12.36 -8.87 -1.30
N GLN A 68 13.68 -9.06 -1.29
CA GLN A 68 14.32 -9.94 -0.30
C GLN A 68 14.17 -9.40 1.12
N ARG A 69 14.30 -8.08 1.32
CA ARG A 69 14.00 -7.45 2.61
C ARG A 69 12.56 -7.73 3.04
N ALA A 70 11.58 -7.59 2.15
CA ALA A 70 10.19 -7.88 2.43
C ALA A 70 9.96 -9.36 2.85
N ARG A 71 10.63 -10.32 2.21
CA ARG A 71 10.59 -11.74 2.61
C ARG A 71 11.14 -11.95 4.04
N VAL A 72 12.26 -11.30 4.37
CA VAL A 72 12.83 -11.33 5.72
C VAL A 72 11.87 -10.72 6.74
N THR A 73 11.28 -9.56 6.43
CA THR A 73 10.29 -8.92 7.30
C THR A 73 9.05 -9.81 7.52
N ALA A 74 8.55 -10.50 6.49
CA ALA A 74 7.45 -11.46 6.62
C ALA A 74 7.82 -12.64 7.54
N LEU A 75 9.02 -13.18 7.40
CA LEU A 75 9.52 -14.24 8.29
C LEU A 75 9.60 -13.78 9.75
N LEU A 76 10.15 -12.57 10.00
CA LEU A 76 10.23 -11.99 11.33
C LEU A 76 8.86 -11.69 11.93
N LEU A 77 7.93 -11.18 11.11
CA LEU A 77 6.55 -10.94 11.50
C LEU A 77 5.86 -12.26 11.90
N SER A 78 6.01 -13.31 11.09
CA SER A 78 5.47 -14.64 11.38
C SER A 78 5.96 -15.17 12.73
N ARG A 79 7.28 -15.09 12.97
CA ARG A 79 7.88 -15.51 14.25
C ARG A 79 7.37 -14.68 15.42
N HIS A 80 7.19 -13.37 15.22
CA HIS A 80 6.67 -12.48 16.25
C HIS A 80 5.21 -12.78 16.60
N LEU A 81 4.38 -13.05 15.59
CA LEU A 81 2.96 -13.40 15.75
C LEU A 81 2.76 -14.79 16.36
N SER A 82 3.67 -15.72 16.08
CA SER A 82 3.60 -17.10 16.60
C SER A 82 4.24 -17.27 17.98
N ALA A 83 4.86 -16.22 18.53
CA ALA A 83 5.54 -16.29 19.81
C ALA A 83 4.54 -16.25 20.98
N GLU A 84 4.76 -17.08 22.01
CA GLU A 84 3.97 -17.04 23.25
C GLU A 84 4.04 -15.69 23.98
N ARG A 85 5.17 -14.97 23.80
CA ARG A 85 5.38 -13.63 24.37
C ARG A 85 5.90 -12.67 23.32
N THR A 86 5.23 -11.54 23.18
CA THR A 86 5.60 -10.48 22.26
C THR A 86 6.70 -9.59 22.85
N SER A 87 7.77 -9.38 22.08
CA SER A 87 8.85 -8.45 22.43
C SER A 87 8.57 -7.06 21.87
N ALA A 88 8.53 -6.06 22.74
CA ALA A 88 8.38 -4.66 22.34
C ALA A 88 9.52 -4.18 21.42
N GLN A 89 10.75 -4.63 21.66
CA GLN A 89 11.90 -4.29 20.81
C GLN A 89 11.76 -4.90 19.41
N MET A 90 11.32 -6.16 19.32
CA MET A 90 11.02 -6.80 18.03
C MET A 90 9.89 -6.06 17.30
N HIS A 91 8.85 -5.66 18.03
CA HIS A 91 7.73 -4.90 17.46
C HIS A 91 8.20 -3.56 16.86
N LEU A 92 9.06 -2.83 17.58
CA LEU A 92 9.63 -1.58 17.08
C LEU A 92 10.51 -1.78 15.84
N ALA A 93 11.30 -2.85 15.80
CA ALA A 93 12.11 -3.21 14.63
C ALA A 93 11.23 -3.56 13.42
N LEU A 94 10.19 -4.37 13.62
CA LEU A 94 9.21 -4.68 12.56
C LEU A 94 8.51 -3.43 12.03
N GLN A 95 8.10 -2.52 12.91
CA GLN A 95 7.54 -1.24 12.48
C GLN A 95 8.54 -0.37 11.72
N ALA A 96 9.84 -0.42 12.04
CA ALA A 96 10.86 0.27 11.26
C ALA A 96 11.00 -0.32 9.85
N ASP A 97 11.09 -1.65 9.75
CA ASP A 97 11.16 -2.35 8.46
C ASP A 97 9.93 -2.07 7.57
N MET A 98 8.72 -2.11 8.14
CA MET A 98 7.50 -1.83 7.39
C MET A 98 7.42 -0.37 6.91
N ARG A 99 8.00 0.59 7.66
CA ARG A 99 8.09 1.98 7.23
C ARG A 99 9.07 2.16 6.09
N ASP A 100 10.20 1.47 6.12
CA ASP A 100 11.18 1.48 5.02
C ASP A 100 10.62 0.83 3.74
N LEU A 101 9.71 -0.13 3.88
CA LEU A 101 8.92 -0.71 2.79
C LEU A 101 7.72 0.16 2.38
N LEU A 102 7.61 1.39 2.90
CA LEU A 102 6.56 2.36 2.53
C LEU A 102 5.12 1.88 2.74
N VAL A 103 4.90 0.91 3.65
CA VAL A 103 3.56 0.45 4.04
C VAL A 103 2.76 1.57 4.76
N SER A 104 3.46 2.60 5.24
CA SER A 104 2.90 3.74 5.97
C SER A 104 2.57 4.90 5.03
N ALA A 105 1.29 5.31 5.01
CA ALA A 105 0.83 6.49 4.25
C ALA A 105 1.54 7.80 4.65
N ALA A 106 2.07 7.88 5.88
CA ALA A 106 2.87 9.03 6.30
C ALA A 106 4.22 9.07 5.58
N ASP A 107 4.84 7.92 5.37
CA ASP A 107 6.13 7.79 4.70
C ASP A 107 5.99 7.93 3.18
N GLN A 108 4.92 7.38 2.60
CA GLN A 108 4.54 7.64 1.20
C GLN A 108 4.37 9.15 0.93
N ARG A 109 3.64 9.88 1.79
CA ARG A 109 3.45 11.33 1.65
C ARG A 109 4.73 12.15 1.81
N ARG A 110 5.71 11.67 2.59
CA ARG A 110 7.03 12.31 2.70
C ARG A 110 7.83 12.19 1.40
N LEU A 111 7.63 11.10 0.67
CA LEU A 111 8.23 10.86 -0.65
C LEU A 111 7.40 11.42 -1.82
N GLY A 112 6.26 12.06 -1.54
CA GLY A 112 5.37 12.57 -2.59
C GLY A 112 4.56 11.51 -3.32
N ILE A 113 4.55 10.26 -2.82
CA ILE A 113 3.74 9.17 -3.35
C ILE A 113 2.35 9.27 -2.72
N GLU A 114 1.32 9.52 -3.53
CA GLU A 114 -0.07 9.55 -3.07
C GLU A 114 -0.89 8.46 -3.75
N VAL A 115 -1.34 7.48 -2.97
CA VAL A 115 -2.32 6.50 -3.42
C VAL A 115 -3.68 7.18 -3.49
N GLN A 116 -4.17 7.40 -4.71
CA GLN A 116 -5.57 7.74 -4.94
C GLN A 116 -6.41 6.54 -4.51
N ARG A 117 -7.38 6.78 -3.62
CA ARG A 117 -8.44 5.78 -3.45
C ARG A 117 -9.26 5.82 -4.72
N PRO A 118 -9.80 4.68 -5.20
CA PRO A 118 -10.85 4.75 -6.21
C PRO A 118 -11.90 5.73 -5.68
N GLN A 119 -12.04 6.85 -6.38
CA GLN A 119 -13.23 7.65 -6.25
C GLN A 119 -14.32 6.69 -6.69
N ALA A 120 -15.25 6.34 -5.81
CA ALA A 120 -16.53 5.87 -6.30
C ALA A 120 -17.02 7.02 -7.16
N ASP A 121 -16.97 6.86 -8.49
CA ASP A 121 -17.58 7.81 -9.40
C ASP A 121 -19.06 7.72 -9.08
N LEU A 122 -19.52 8.63 -8.23
CA LEU A 122 -20.92 8.69 -7.78
C LEU A 122 -21.85 8.80 -8.98
N ASP A 123 -21.35 9.30 -10.11
CA ASP A 123 -22.04 9.38 -11.39
C ASP A 123 -22.15 8.01 -12.10
N GLU A 124 -21.14 7.14 -11.98
CA GLU A 124 -21.15 5.79 -12.54
C GLU A 124 -22.04 4.86 -11.70
N ASP A 125 -21.98 4.97 -10.37
CA ASP A 125 -22.90 4.27 -9.46
C ASP A 125 -24.35 4.74 -9.65
N ALA A 126 -24.58 6.04 -9.86
CA ALA A 126 -25.91 6.58 -10.15
C ALA A 126 -26.43 6.11 -11.52
N ALA A 127 -25.56 5.99 -12.53
CA ALA A 127 -25.94 5.47 -13.84
C ALA A 127 -26.35 3.98 -13.79
N VAL A 128 -25.64 3.16 -13.01
CA VAL A 128 -25.96 1.74 -12.82
C VAL A 128 -27.30 1.57 -12.07
N VAL A 129 -27.58 2.42 -11.08
CA VAL A 129 -28.88 2.43 -10.37
C VAL A 129 -30.02 2.82 -11.32
N GLN A 130 -29.84 3.85 -12.15
CA GLN A 130 -30.84 4.27 -13.13
C GLN A 130 -31.10 3.21 -14.21
N LEU A 131 -30.06 2.50 -14.65
CA LEU A 131 -30.19 1.41 -15.63
C LEU A 131 -30.96 0.21 -15.04
N ASN A 132 -30.69 -0.14 -13.79
CA ASN A 132 -31.43 -1.20 -13.09
C ASN A 132 -32.90 -0.83 -12.85
N GLU A 133 -33.19 0.43 -12.52
CA GLU A 133 -34.56 0.92 -12.41
C GLU A 133 -35.30 0.86 -13.75
N TYR A 134 -34.62 1.18 -14.86
CA TYR A 134 -35.20 1.06 -16.21
C TYR A 134 -35.50 -0.39 -16.57
N VAL A 135 -34.54 -1.30 -16.36
CA VAL A 135 -34.73 -2.73 -16.62
C VAL A 135 -35.90 -3.28 -15.82
N THR A 136 -35.95 -2.98 -14.52
CA THR A 136 -37.03 -3.45 -13.63
C THR A 136 -38.41 -2.90 -14.02
N ARG A 137 -38.47 -1.71 -14.60
CA ARG A 137 -39.72 -1.05 -15.02
C ARG A 137 -40.27 -1.56 -16.35
N PHE A 138 -39.42 -2.10 -17.23
CA PHE A 138 -39.80 -2.52 -18.57
C PHE A 138 -39.66 -4.02 -18.85
N SER A 139 -39.19 -4.81 -17.87
CA SER A 139 -39.13 -6.27 -17.93
C SER A 139 -40.27 -6.98 -17.17
N GLY A 140 -41.38 -6.28 -16.92
CA GLY A 140 -42.60 -6.81 -16.31
C GLY A 140 -43.78 -6.79 -17.26
#